data_AF-A0A024WYX2-F1
#
_entry.id   AF-A0A024WYX2-F1
#
_cell.length_a   1.000
_cell.length_b   1.000
_cell.length_c   1.000
_cell.angle_alpha   90.00
_cell.angle_beta   90.00
_cell.angle_gamma   90.00
#
_symmetry.space_group_name_H-M   'P 1'
#
loop_
_entity.id
_entity.type
_entity.pdbx_description
1 polymer ?
#
loop_
_entity_poly.entity_id
_entity_poly.type
_entity_poly.pdbx_seq_one_letter_code
_entity_poly.pdbx_strand_id
1 'polypeptide(L)'
;MDEHKYCSGNGYDCTKTIYKKGKLVIGSECTKCSVWCRMYETWIDNQKKEFLKQRKKCRNEIPVNGRQRRSLTTKNYEGYEKQFYEEFKRNYGDVNNFLEKLNNEEVCTKITEDDEKINFKTDDNDFHKNINNKGTFYHSKYCQPCPGCGVEREGDKWTEKKEGKCDVKKPYKIRDNATSTNIDVLFFGDKGEDIRKKIDTFCQTQNGSAGGVAGSNSDSSLCEPWKCYEEKDIKNDGQDDEDYEKEVKGSGGICILKNKKHESEKKTPDEPAEFQKTFNEFFYFWIGRFLNDSMYWRGKVNSCINNRKRKKCQNNCEKLCGCFQRWIGKKQTEWGKIIEHFGKQKDIPGGWTHYDLLEYVLKLDELFQNIKS
;
A
#
# COMPACT_ATOMS: atom_id res chain seq x y z
N MET A 1 -7.66 17.26 15.75
CA MET A 1 -6.56 16.62 15.00
C MET A 1 -5.31 16.81 15.85
N ASP A 2 -4.62 15.73 16.22
CA ASP A 2 -3.35 15.84 16.95
C ASP A 2 -2.35 16.66 16.11
N GLU A 3 -1.93 17.82 16.63
CA GLU A 3 -1.17 18.88 15.95
C GLU A 3 0.24 18.48 15.46
N HIS A 4 0.68 17.23 15.64
CA HIS A 4 2.09 16.84 15.49
C HIS A 4 2.31 15.61 14.60
N LYS A 5 1.32 15.18 13.80
CA LYS A 5 1.44 13.94 13.00
C LYS A 5 1.77 14.21 11.53
N TYR A 6 2.78 13.51 11.01
CA TYR A 6 3.07 13.43 9.58
C TYR A 6 3.37 11.98 9.21
N CYS A 7 2.40 11.33 8.58
CA CYS A 7 2.48 9.93 8.18
C CYS A 7 2.60 9.80 6.66
N SER A 8 3.23 8.73 6.19
CA SER A 8 3.22 8.35 4.79
C SER A 8 2.10 7.36 4.45
N GLY A 9 1.75 7.25 3.16
CA GLY A 9 0.78 6.26 2.67
C GLY A 9 1.23 4.79 2.80
N ASN A 10 2.49 4.54 3.16
CA ASN A 10 2.97 3.20 3.56
C ASN A 10 3.09 3.00 5.08
N GLY A 11 2.56 3.96 5.85
CA GLY A 11 2.35 3.83 7.29
C GLY A 11 3.54 4.18 8.18
N TYR A 12 4.52 4.90 7.63
CA TYR A 12 5.65 5.38 8.40
C TYR A 12 5.37 6.73 9.03
N ASP A 13 5.94 6.94 10.21
CA ASP A 13 6.02 8.26 10.85
C ASP A 13 7.20 9.01 10.24
N CYS A 14 6.93 10.01 9.42
CA CYS A 14 7.95 10.75 8.69
C CYS A 14 8.71 11.75 9.57
N THR A 15 8.25 12.00 10.80
CA THR A 15 8.97 12.85 11.75
C THR A 15 10.20 12.12 12.30
N LYS A 16 10.12 10.79 12.39
CA LYS A 16 11.17 9.90 12.93
C LYS A 16 11.86 9.03 11.87
N THR A 17 11.17 8.68 10.79
CA THR A 17 11.71 7.87 9.69
C THR A 17 12.77 8.65 8.93
N ILE A 18 13.92 8.02 8.70
CA ILE A 18 15.02 8.56 7.90
C ILE A 18 15.47 7.47 6.93
N TYR A 19 14.87 7.48 5.74
CA TYR A 19 15.14 6.49 4.69
C TYR A 19 16.62 6.45 4.28
N LYS A 20 17.28 7.60 4.14
CA LYS A 20 18.71 7.65 3.77
C LYS A 20 19.62 6.91 4.77
N LYS A 21 19.19 6.78 6.04
CA LYS A 21 19.90 6.00 7.09
C LYS A 21 19.42 4.56 7.20
N GLY A 22 18.37 4.19 6.46
CA GLY A 22 17.68 2.92 6.63
C GLY A 22 16.82 2.83 7.90
N LYS A 23 16.64 3.91 8.67
CA LYS A 23 15.79 3.93 9.89
C LYS A 23 14.33 4.08 9.47
N LEU A 24 13.50 3.10 9.77
CA LEU A 24 12.09 3.10 9.36
C LEU A 24 11.15 2.94 10.57
N VAL A 25 10.45 4.02 10.94
CA VAL A 25 9.61 4.04 12.14
C VAL A 25 8.13 3.92 11.77
N ILE A 26 7.44 2.95 12.37
CA ILE A 26 6.01 2.75 12.17
C ILE A 26 5.28 3.17 13.43
N GLY A 27 4.58 4.30 13.33
CA GLY A 27 3.60 4.68 14.34
C GLY A 27 2.34 3.82 14.20
N SER A 28 1.80 3.35 15.32
CA SER A 28 0.47 2.70 15.34
C SER A 28 -0.60 3.59 14.67
N GLU A 29 -0.53 4.89 14.90
CA GLU A 29 -1.41 5.89 14.26
C GLU A 29 -1.14 6.06 12.76
N CYS A 30 0.11 5.90 12.30
CA CYS A 30 0.44 5.95 10.88
C CYS A 30 0.05 4.69 10.12
N THR A 31 -0.09 3.54 10.80
CA THR A 31 -0.58 2.31 10.16
C THR A 31 -1.99 2.50 9.58
N LYS A 32 -2.84 3.31 10.24
CA LYS A 32 -4.15 3.71 9.72
C LYS A 32 -4.03 4.46 8.38
N CYS A 33 -3.04 5.35 8.24
CA CYS A 33 -2.78 6.08 7.00
C CYS A 33 -2.52 5.11 5.83
N SER A 34 -1.79 4.01 6.08
CA SER A 34 -1.53 3.03 5.03
C SER A 34 -2.80 2.34 4.51
N VAL A 35 -3.73 2.01 5.42
CA VAL A 35 -5.01 1.40 5.06
C VAL A 35 -5.87 2.40 4.27
N TRP A 36 -6.04 3.61 4.79
CA TRP A 36 -6.87 4.66 4.16
C TRP A 36 -6.34 5.07 2.78
N CYS A 37 -5.02 5.26 2.66
CA CYS A 37 -4.39 5.59 1.38
C CYS A 37 -4.63 4.50 0.33
N ARG A 38 -4.47 3.22 0.69
CA ARG A 38 -4.76 2.12 -0.25
C ARG A 38 -6.23 2.08 -0.66
N MET A 39 -7.16 2.35 0.25
CA MET A 39 -8.59 2.42 -0.08
C MET A 39 -8.88 3.59 -1.02
N TYR A 40 -8.36 4.78 -0.72
CA TYR A 40 -8.53 5.98 -1.53
C TYR A 40 -7.91 5.80 -2.93
N GLU A 41 -6.65 5.37 -3.03
CA GLU A 41 -5.96 5.10 -4.30
C GLU A 41 -6.74 4.09 -5.16
N THR A 42 -7.27 3.03 -4.53
CA THR A 42 -8.10 2.04 -5.24
C THR A 42 -9.40 2.66 -5.74
N TRP A 43 -10.07 3.47 -4.92
CA TRP A 43 -11.31 4.13 -5.29
C TRP A 43 -11.08 5.14 -6.42
N ILE A 44 -10.11 6.05 -6.31
CA ILE A 44 -9.84 7.09 -7.31
C ILE A 44 -9.37 6.49 -8.64
N ASP A 45 -8.57 5.41 -8.61
CA ASP A 45 -8.21 4.64 -9.80
C ASP A 45 -9.44 4.07 -10.52
N ASN A 46 -10.44 3.62 -9.76
CA ASN A 46 -11.67 3.09 -10.33
C ASN A 46 -12.53 4.23 -10.90
N GLN A 47 -12.62 5.38 -10.22
CA GLN A 47 -13.27 6.58 -10.73
C GLN A 47 -12.66 7.02 -12.07
N LYS A 48 -11.32 7.07 -12.17
CA LYS A 48 -10.62 7.39 -13.42
C LYS A 48 -10.98 6.41 -14.54
N LYS A 49 -11.00 5.10 -14.26
CA LYS A 49 -11.37 4.09 -15.27
C LYS A 49 -12.81 4.23 -15.73
N GLU A 50 -13.73 4.50 -14.82
CA GLU A 50 -15.15 4.71 -15.14
C GLU A 50 -15.32 5.95 -16.00
N PHE A 51 -14.69 7.07 -15.61
CA PHE A 51 -14.65 8.29 -16.40
C PHE A 51 -14.11 8.04 -17.81
N LEU A 52 -12.97 7.37 -17.95
CA LEU A 52 -12.38 7.07 -19.27
C LEU A 52 -13.30 6.22 -20.15
N LYS A 53 -13.99 5.23 -19.57
CA LYS A 53 -14.98 4.42 -20.28
C LYS A 53 -16.17 5.26 -20.74
N GLN A 54 -16.71 6.11 -19.86
CA GLN A 54 -17.83 6.99 -20.19
C GLN A 54 -17.44 8.01 -21.25
N ARG A 55 -16.28 8.67 -21.11
CA ARG A 55 -15.73 9.61 -22.09
C ARG A 55 -15.53 8.97 -23.45
N LYS A 56 -14.94 7.77 -23.50
CA LYS A 56 -14.77 7.00 -24.75
C LYS A 56 -16.12 6.63 -25.36
N LYS A 57 -17.09 6.19 -24.56
CA LYS A 57 -18.44 5.87 -25.05
C LYS A 57 -19.13 7.11 -25.60
N CYS A 58 -19.06 8.24 -24.89
CA CYS A 58 -19.61 9.52 -25.34
C CYS A 58 -18.98 9.94 -26.68
N ARG A 59 -17.65 9.87 -26.82
CA ARG A 59 -16.96 10.14 -28.10
C ARG A 59 -17.39 9.21 -29.23
N ASN A 60 -17.58 7.92 -28.96
CA ASN A 60 -17.91 6.92 -29.99
C ASN A 60 -19.38 6.92 -30.40
N GLU A 61 -20.30 7.25 -29.47
CA GLU A 61 -21.73 7.36 -29.77
C GLU A 61 -22.05 8.69 -30.48
N ILE A 62 -21.15 9.68 -30.46
CA ILE A 62 -21.19 10.84 -31.36
C ILE A 62 -20.77 10.35 -32.76
N PRO A 63 -21.68 10.23 -33.73
CA PRO A 63 -21.33 9.73 -35.05
C PRO A 63 -20.52 10.78 -35.78
N VAL A 64 -19.27 10.44 -36.13
CA VAL A 64 -18.41 11.32 -36.94
C VAL A 64 -18.91 11.36 -38.40
N ASN A 65 -19.57 10.30 -38.89
CA ASN A 65 -20.06 10.19 -40.28
C ASN A 65 -21.20 9.15 -40.44
N GLY A 66 -22.34 9.33 -39.76
CA GLY A 66 -23.61 8.65 -40.13
C GLY A 66 -23.60 7.12 -40.25
N ARG A 67 -22.65 6.39 -39.64
CA ARG A 67 -22.61 4.93 -39.76
C ARG A 67 -23.68 4.30 -38.87
N GLN A 68 -24.85 4.05 -39.47
CA GLN A 68 -25.94 3.27 -38.89
C GLN A 68 -25.40 1.98 -38.26
N ARG A 69 -25.71 1.75 -36.97
CA ARG A 69 -25.72 0.38 -36.44
C ARG A 69 -26.63 -0.43 -37.37
N ARG A 70 -26.12 -1.52 -37.93
CA ARG A 70 -26.90 -2.45 -38.77
C ARG A 70 -28.02 -3.01 -37.90
N SER A 71 -29.22 -2.42 -37.96
CA SER A 71 -30.40 -2.93 -37.27
C SER A 71 -31.02 -4.02 -38.14
N LEU A 72 -31.18 -5.21 -37.57
CA LEU A 72 -32.02 -6.25 -38.16
C LEU A 72 -33.47 -5.74 -38.14
N THR A 73 -34.02 -5.55 -39.34
CA THR A 73 -35.45 -5.60 -39.70
C THR A 73 -36.45 -5.19 -38.62
N THR A 74 -36.89 -3.93 -38.62
CA THR A 74 -38.26 -3.47 -39.00
C THR A 74 -38.55 -2.07 -38.41
N LYS A 75 -39.00 -1.17 -39.30
CA LYS A 75 -39.55 0.19 -39.05
C LYS A 75 -38.60 1.24 -38.44
N ASN A 76 -38.73 2.46 -38.96
CA ASN A 76 -38.00 3.69 -38.62
C ASN A 76 -38.13 4.07 -37.15
N TYR A 77 -37.43 3.37 -36.26
CA TYR A 77 -37.22 3.85 -34.90
C TYR A 77 -36.03 4.81 -34.91
N GLU A 78 -36.32 6.10 -35.08
CA GLU A 78 -35.38 7.15 -34.68
C GLU A 78 -35.43 7.22 -33.15
N GLY A 79 -34.68 6.32 -32.51
CA GLY A 79 -34.70 6.19 -31.06
C GLY A 79 -34.41 7.51 -30.36
N TYR A 80 -34.96 7.65 -29.14
CA TYR A 80 -34.77 8.82 -28.27
C TYR A 80 -33.28 9.23 -28.16
N GLU A 81 -32.38 8.24 -28.20
CA GLU A 81 -30.94 8.47 -28.17
C GLU A 81 -30.46 9.33 -29.34
N LYS A 82 -30.97 9.08 -30.56
CA LYS A 82 -30.59 9.86 -31.75
C LYS A 82 -30.98 11.33 -31.60
N GLN A 83 -32.21 11.59 -31.15
CA GLN A 83 -32.70 12.95 -30.92
C GLN A 83 -31.92 13.67 -29.81
N PHE A 84 -31.64 12.97 -28.71
CA PHE A 84 -30.79 13.50 -27.63
C PHE A 84 -29.37 13.84 -28.13
N TYR A 85 -28.78 12.98 -28.98
CA TYR A 85 -27.44 13.24 -29.52
C TYR A 85 -27.40 14.40 -30.52
N GLU A 86 -28.42 14.58 -31.35
CA GLU A 86 -28.52 15.74 -32.24
C GLU A 86 -28.60 17.04 -31.45
N GLU A 87 -29.43 17.07 -30.39
CA GLU A 87 -29.54 18.20 -29.49
C GLU A 87 -28.25 18.44 -28.70
N PHE A 88 -27.59 17.37 -28.25
CA PHE A 88 -26.29 17.44 -27.59
C PHE A 88 -25.22 18.01 -28.54
N LYS A 89 -25.15 17.53 -29.79
CA LYS A 89 -24.20 18.04 -30.78
C LYS A 89 -24.48 19.51 -31.12
N ARG A 90 -25.75 19.93 -31.21
CA ARG A 90 -26.11 21.32 -31.47
C ARG A 90 -25.67 22.25 -30.33
N ASN A 91 -25.87 21.83 -29.08
CA ASN A 91 -25.62 22.67 -27.90
C ASN A 91 -24.18 22.62 -27.40
N TYR A 92 -23.47 21.51 -27.62
CA TYR A 92 -22.14 21.26 -27.07
C TYR A 92 -21.09 21.03 -28.15
N GLY A 93 -21.45 20.59 -29.36
CA GLY A 93 -20.49 20.32 -30.44
C GLY A 93 -19.67 19.04 -30.23
N ASP A 94 -18.85 18.99 -29.18
CA ASP A 94 -18.01 17.86 -28.82
C ASP A 94 -18.08 17.52 -27.32
N VAL A 95 -17.38 16.43 -26.95
CA VAL A 95 -17.33 15.96 -25.56
C VAL A 95 -16.59 16.95 -24.65
N ASN A 96 -15.60 17.70 -25.15
CA ASN A 96 -14.81 18.59 -24.31
C ASN A 96 -15.64 19.78 -23.81
N ASN A 97 -16.53 20.31 -24.64
CA ASN A 97 -17.47 21.37 -24.25
C ASN A 97 -18.50 20.88 -23.23
N PHE A 98 -18.91 19.61 -23.29
CA PHE A 98 -19.73 19.03 -22.22
C PHE A 98 -18.95 18.87 -20.91
N LEU A 99 -17.71 18.40 -20.97
CA LEU A 99 -16.83 18.30 -19.79
C LEU A 99 -16.54 19.67 -19.16
N GLU A 100 -16.54 20.76 -19.94
CA GLU A 100 -16.48 22.12 -19.42
C GLU A 100 -17.61 22.43 -18.46
N LYS A 101 -18.83 22.03 -18.80
CA LYS A 101 -19.97 22.25 -17.90
C LYS A 101 -19.80 21.48 -16.60
N LEU A 102 -19.32 20.24 -16.67
CA LEU A 102 -19.00 19.47 -15.47
C LEU A 102 -17.92 20.13 -14.62
N ASN A 103 -16.88 20.70 -15.23
CA ASN A 103 -15.87 21.47 -14.51
C ASN A 103 -16.45 22.72 -13.82
N ASN A 104 -17.47 23.34 -14.42
CA ASN A 104 -18.10 24.56 -13.91
C ASN A 104 -19.18 24.29 -12.85
N GLU A 105 -19.48 23.03 -12.54
CA GLU A 105 -20.41 22.69 -11.46
C GLU A 105 -19.88 23.19 -10.11
N GLU A 106 -20.79 23.63 -9.24
CA GLU A 106 -20.44 24.23 -7.95
C GLU A 106 -19.59 23.28 -7.09
N VAL A 107 -19.93 21.98 -7.12
CA VAL A 107 -19.19 20.95 -6.37
C VAL A 107 -17.77 20.75 -6.86
N CYS A 108 -17.50 20.97 -8.15
CA CYS A 108 -16.17 20.82 -8.75
C CYS A 108 -15.32 22.08 -8.56
N THR A 109 -15.93 23.25 -8.69
CA THR A 109 -15.25 24.55 -8.53
C THR A 109 -14.90 24.89 -7.09
N LYS A 110 -15.58 24.27 -6.10
CA LYS A 110 -15.23 24.38 -4.68
C LYS A 110 -13.89 23.76 -4.31
N ILE A 111 -13.35 22.86 -5.13
CA ILE A 111 -12.02 22.26 -4.93
C ILE A 111 -11.00 23.20 -5.55
N THR A 112 -10.24 23.87 -4.68
CA THR A 112 -9.35 24.99 -5.07
C THR A 112 -7.88 24.68 -4.86
N GLU A 113 -7.57 23.53 -4.29
CA GLU A 113 -6.21 23.05 -4.08
C GLU A 113 -5.52 22.84 -5.43
N ASP A 114 -4.36 23.50 -5.63
CA ASP A 114 -3.63 23.47 -6.90
C ASP A 114 -3.31 22.04 -7.38
N ASP A 115 -3.04 21.12 -6.43
CA ASP A 115 -2.67 19.74 -6.72
C ASP A 115 -3.86 18.86 -7.10
N GLU A 116 -5.08 19.26 -6.72
CA GLU A 116 -6.32 18.49 -6.86
C GLU A 116 -7.37 19.22 -7.72
N LYS A 117 -6.97 20.33 -8.36
CA LYS A 117 -7.84 21.13 -9.20
C LYS A 117 -8.48 20.28 -10.29
N ILE A 118 -9.81 20.25 -10.30
CA ILE A 118 -10.58 19.44 -11.21
C ILE A 118 -10.52 20.03 -12.62
N ASN A 119 -10.12 19.21 -13.58
CA ASN A 119 -10.22 19.54 -14.98
C ASN A 119 -10.34 18.28 -15.86
N PHE A 120 -11.59 17.89 -16.14
CA PHE A 120 -11.90 16.73 -16.96
C PHE A 120 -11.44 16.85 -18.43
N LYS A 121 -11.11 18.06 -18.92
CA LYS A 121 -10.62 18.28 -20.30
C LYS A 121 -9.16 17.85 -20.46
N THR A 122 -8.33 18.16 -19.47
CA THR A 122 -6.87 17.92 -19.50
C THR A 122 -6.49 16.54 -18.98
N ASP A 123 -7.45 15.80 -18.40
CA ASP A 123 -7.20 14.44 -17.94
C ASP A 123 -6.78 13.53 -19.10
N ASP A 124 -5.62 12.89 -18.92
CA ASP A 124 -4.99 11.98 -19.88
C ASP A 124 -6.01 10.98 -20.45
N ASN A 125 -5.94 10.72 -21.75
CA ASN A 125 -6.77 9.74 -22.43
C ASN A 125 -6.43 8.30 -22.05
N ASP A 126 -5.26 8.09 -21.44
CA ASP A 126 -4.85 6.79 -20.96
C ASP A 126 -4.81 6.67 -19.44
N PHE A 127 -5.06 5.44 -18.99
CA PHE A 127 -4.91 5.07 -17.59
C PHE A 127 -3.50 4.52 -17.36
N HIS A 128 -2.56 5.40 -17.01
CA HIS A 128 -1.24 5.00 -16.52
C HIS A 128 -1.25 4.90 -14.99
N LYS A 129 -1.39 3.69 -14.46
CA LYS A 129 -1.54 3.45 -13.01
C LYS A 129 -0.32 3.84 -12.16
N ASN A 130 0.85 3.94 -12.78
CA ASN A 130 2.10 4.29 -12.09
C ASN A 130 2.43 5.79 -12.16
N ILE A 131 1.63 6.58 -12.87
CA ILE A 131 1.82 8.01 -13.03
C ILE A 131 0.78 8.71 -12.16
N ASN A 132 1.27 9.42 -11.15
CA ASN A 132 0.44 10.23 -10.27
C ASN A 132 0.62 11.72 -10.57
N ASN A 133 -0.07 12.20 -11.60
CA ASN A 133 -0.06 13.61 -11.96
C ASN A 133 -1.10 14.37 -11.14
N LYS A 134 -0.75 15.59 -10.72
CA LYS A 134 -1.68 16.54 -10.10
C LYS A 134 -2.88 16.80 -11.02
N GLY A 135 -4.07 16.98 -10.43
CA GLY A 135 -5.33 17.19 -11.12
C GLY A 135 -6.46 16.30 -10.60
N THR A 136 -7.48 16.09 -11.42
CA THR A 136 -8.77 15.47 -11.05
C THR A 136 -8.66 14.10 -10.35
N PHE A 137 -7.73 13.27 -10.81
CA PHE A 137 -7.57 11.89 -10.33
C PHE A 137 -6.27 11.69 -9.55
N TYR A 138 -5.78 12.74 -8.90
CA TYR A 138 -4.54 12.73 -8.12
C TYR A 138 -4.65 11.80 -6.91
N HIS A 139 -3.66 10.94 -6.72
CA HIS A 139 -3.43 10.23 -5.47
C HIS A 139 -2.88 11.26 -4.49
N SER A 140 -3.64 11.51 -3.42
CA SER A 140 -3.43 12.61 -2.49
C SER A 140 -1.97 12.74 -2.05
N LYS A 141 -1.49 13.98 -1.89
CA LYS A 141 -0.13 14.26 -1.40
C LYS A 141 0.15 13.64 -0.03
N TYR A 142 -0.88 13.41 0.78
CA TYR A 142 -0.77 12.75 2.08
C TYR A 142 -0.45 11.25 1.99
N CYS A 143 -0.66 10.63 0.84
CA CYS A 143 -0.34 9.22 0.59
C CYS A 143 1.07 9.01 0.02
N GLN A 144 1.85 10.08 -0.14
CA GLN A 144 3.21 9.98 -0.62
C GLN A 144 4.12 9.28 0.43
N PRO A 145 5.21 8.62 -0.01
CA PRO A 145 6.26 8.15 0.88
C PRO A 145 6.88 9.29 1.69
N CYS A 146 7.46 9.00 2.85
CA CYS A 146 8.22 10.02 3.59
C CYS A 146 9.39 10.55 2.75
N PRO A 147 9.73 11.84 2.89
CA PRO A 147 10.97 12.39 2.37
C PRO A 147 12.18 11.57 2.84
N GLY A 148 13.24 11.54 2.03
CA GLY A 148 14.43 10.71 2.30
C GLY A 148 15.05 10.96 3.69
N CYS A 149 14.96 12.21 4.13
CA CYS A 149 15.47 12.72 5.39
C CYS A 149 14.43 12.78 6.51
N GLY A 150 13.16 12.47 6.21
CA GLY A 150 12.02 12.80 7.07
C GLY A 150 11.69 14.30 7.06
N VAL A 151 10.81 14.70 7.98
CA VAL A 151 10.32 16.08 8.11
C VAL A 151 10.55 16.63 9.50
N GLU A 152 10.60 17.95 9.60
CA GLU A 152 10.60 18.70 10.85
C GLU A 152 9.56 19.81 10.83
N ARG A 153 9.20 20.32 12.02
CA ARG A 153 8.18 21.36 12.17
C ARG A 153 8.86 22.73 12.27
N GLU A 154 8.54 23.61 11.33
CA GLU A 154 8.91 25.03 11.34
C GLU A 154 7.63 25.87 11.54
N GLY A 155 7.37 26.29 12.79
CA GLY A 155 6.10 26.93 13.16
C GLY A 155 4.92 25.97 12.98
N ASP A 156 3.96 26.31 12.11
CA ASP A 156 2.79 25.47 11.81
C ASP A 156 2.94 24.62 10.55
N LYS A 157 4.13 24.60 9.94
CA LYS A 157 4.38 23.88 8.69
C LYS A 157 5.39 22.77 8.89
N TRP A 158 5.19 21.69 8.14
CA TRP A 158 6.17 20.63 7.99
C TRP A 158 7.09 20.94 6.82
N THR A 159 8.39 20.89 7.08
CA THR A 159 9.44 21.08 6.07
C THR A 159 10.32 19.83 6.01
N GLU A 160 10.86 19.53 4.83
CA GLU A 160 11.82 18.43 4.70
C GLU A 160 13.13 18.78 5.42
N LYS A 161 13.67 17.81 6.17
CA LYS A 161 14.98 17.96 6.82
C LYS A 161 16.08 18.11 5.76
N LYS A 162 16.96 19.11 5.92
CA LYS A 162 18.06 19.42 4.99
C LYS A 162 19.29 18.53 5.21
N GLU A 163 20.16 18.46 4.19
CA GLU A 163 21.21 17.44 4.01
C GLU A 163 22.13 17.22 5.24
N GLY A 164 22.49 18.23 6.03
CA GLY A 164 23.29 18.04 7.25
C GLY A 164 22.63 17.30 8.43
N LYS A 165 21.28 17.22 8.49
CA LYS A 165 20.55 16.43 9.51
C LYS A 165 20.39 14.96 9.12
N CYS A 166 20.71 14.64 7.86
CA CYS A 166 20.61 13.30 7.28
C CYS A 166 21.97 12.61 7.15
N ASP A 167 23.04 13.40 7.21
CA ASP A 167 24.45 12.97 7.09
C ASP A 167 24.94 12.28 8.36
N VAL A 168 24.43 11.08 8.68
CA VAL A 168 24.93 10.29 9.80
C VAL A 168 24.90 8.79 9.50
N LYS A 169 25.86 8.08 10.10
CA LYS A 169 26.09 6.63 10.03
C LYS A 169 24.84 5.80 10.38
N LYS A 170 24.90 4.53 9.98
CA LYS A 170 23.94 3.45 10.26
C LYS A 170 23.41 3.49 11.72
N PRO A 171 22.08 3.41 11.93
CA PRO A 171 21.47 3.68 13.24
C PRO A 171 21.86 2.65 14.32
N TYR A 172 21.88 1.35 14.00
CA TYR A 172 22.26 0.32 14.95
C TYR A 172 23.27 -0.67 14.37
N LYS A 173 24.19 -1.15 15.21
CA LYS A 173 25.11 -2.24 14.90
C LYS A 173 24.77 -3.49 15.72
N ILE A 174 24.94 -4.64 15.10
CA ILE A 174 24.76 -5.94 15.75
C ILE A 174 26.10 -6.45 16.25
N ARG A 175 26.10 -7.11 17.42
CA ARG A 175 27.27 -7.80 17.98
C ARG A 175 27.71 -8.94 17.07
N ASP A 176 29.01 -9.15 17.00
CA ASP A 176 29.57 -10.26 16.24
C ASP A 176 29.03 -11.59 16.80
N ASN A 177 28.69 -12.53 15.90
CA ASN A 177 28.10 -13.84 16.22
C ASN A 177 26.72 -13.79 16.91
N ALA A 178 26.00 -12.66 16.88
CA ALA A 178 24.63 -12.60 17.37
C ALA A 178 23.72 -13.57 16.62
N THR A 179 22.87 -14.29 17.36
CA THR A 179 21.88 -15.19 16.78
C THR A 179 20.64 -14.41 16.39
N SER A 180 20.19 -14.55 15.15
CA SER A 180 18.97 -13.90 14.66
C SER A 180 17.80 -14.87 14.61
N THR A 181 16.60 -14.33 14.76
CA THR A 181 15.37 -14.97 14.30
C THR A 181 15.13 -14.54 12.85
N ASN A 182 15.21 -15.48 11.92
CA ASN A 182 14.96 -15.22 10.51
C ASN A 182 13.45 -15.27 10.22
N ILE A 183 12.93 -14.23 9.58
CA ILE A 183 11.52 -14.06 9.24
C ILE A 183 11.43 -13.66 7.77
N ASP A 184 11.11 -14.63 6.90
CA ASP A 184 10.92 -14.39 5.47
C ASP A 184 9.50 -13.88 5.22
N VAL A 185 9.34 -12.55 5.17
CA VAL A 185 8.04 -11.90 5.00
C VAL A 185 7.64 -11.90 3.53
N LEU A 186 6.52 -12.54 3.21
CA LEU A 186 5.92 -12.46 1.87
C LEU A 186 5.42 -11.02 1.62
N PHE A 187 6.01 -10.37 0.62
CA PHE A 187 5.81 -8.97 0.29
C PHE A 187 5.40 -8.78 -1.18
N PHE A 188 4.21 -8.21 -1.36
CA PHE A 188 3.65 -7.94 -2.68
C PHE A 188 3.87 -6.51 -3.18
N GLY A 189 4.62 -5.67 -2.47
CA GLY A 189 4.78 -4.26 -2.85
C GLY A 189 3.88 -3.31 -2.06
N ASP A 190 4.13 -2.02 -2.25
CA ASP A 190 3.37 -0.94 -1.60
C ASP A 190 2.36 -0.28 -2.55
N LYS A 191 2.42 -0.58 -3.86
CA LYS A 191 1.56 -0.01 -4.91
C LYS A 191 0.59 -1.04 -5.48
N GLY A 192 -0.67 -0.65 -5.69
CA GLY A 192 -1.76 -1.58 -5.98
C GLY A 192 -1.59 -2.51 -7.19
N GLU A 193 -0.97 -2.08 -8.29
CA GLU A 193 -0.75 -2.97 -9.45
C GLU A 193 0.40 -3.97 -9.24
N ASP A 194 1.48 -3.53 -8.58
CA ASP A 194 2.60 -4.40 -8.22
C ASP A 194 2.13 -5.49 -7.27
N ILE A 195 1.25 -5.13 -6.32
CA ILE A 195 0.60 -6.08 -5.41
C ILE A 195 -0.18 -7.13 -6.18
N ARG A 196 -1.06 -6.69 -7.10
CA ARG A 196 -1.85 -7.61 -7.91
C ARG A 196 -0.95 -8.54 -8.73
N LYS A 197 0.04 -7.99 -9.44
CA LYS A 197 0.96 -8.76 -10.28
C LYS A 197 1.72 -9.78 -9.45
N LYS A 198 2.29 -9.36 -8.31
CA LYS A 198 3.07 -10.24 -7.43
C LYS A 198 2.20 -11.32 -6.76
N ILE A 199 0.95 -11.02 -6.40
CA ILE A 199 0.00 -12.03 -5.93
C ILE A 199 -0.35 -13.01 -7.06
N ASP A 200 -0.62 -12.52 -8.27
CA ASP A 200 -0.90 -13.37 -9.42
C ASP A 200 0.33 -14.27 -9.72
N THR A 201 1.56 -13.75 -9.64
CA THR A 201 2.81 -14.53 -9.73
C THR A 201 2.91 -15.58 -8.62
N PHE A 202 2.66 -15.21 -7.37
CA PHE A 202 2.61 -16.14 -6.24
C PHE A 202 1.59 -17.26 -6.45
N CYS A 203 0.44 -16.95 -7.04
CA CYS A 203 -0.59 -17.94 -7.36
C CYS A 203 -0.21 -18.87 -8.49
N GLN A 204 0.59 -18.41 -9.45
CA GLN A 204 1.09 -19.18 -10.59
C GLN A 204 2.26 -20.09 -10.21
N THR A 205 2.97 -19.81 -9.12
CA THR A 205 4.00 -20.71 -8.60
C THR A 205 3.35 -22.01 -8.09
N GLN A 206 3.17 -23.00 -8.98
CA GLN A 206 2.68 -24.34 -8.65
C GLN A 206 3.82 -25.37 -8.79
N ASN A 207 4.18 -26.01 -7.67
CA ASN A 207 4.51 -27.43 -7.51
C ASN A 207 5.14 -27.65 -6.12
N GLY A 208 4.34 -28.15 -5.19
CA GLY A 208 4.75 -28.55 -3.85
C GLY A 208 3.51 -28.79 -3.01
N SER A 209 3.23 -30.04 -2.70
CA SER A 209 2.08 -30.48 -1.88
C SER A 209 1.94 -29.66 -0.61
N ALA A 210 0.69 -29.49 -0.18
CA ALA A 210 0.34 -28.99 1.15
C ALA A 210 1.12 -29.80 2.21
N GLY A 211 2.01 -29.14 2.96
CA GLY A 211 2.73 -29.74 4.09
C GLY A 211 4.25 -29.54 4.15
N GLY A 212 4.89 -28.92 3.14
CA GLY A 212 6.34 -28.71 3.17
C GLY A 212 6.78 -27.39 3.82
N VAL A 213 7.55 -27.48 4.90
CA VAL A 213 8.37 -26.38 5.45
C VAL A 213 9.18 -25.72 4.32
N ALA A 214 9.28 -24.39 4.36
CA ALA A 214 9.93 -23.59 3.33
C ALA A 214 11.37 -24.09 3.06
N GLY A 215 11.66 -24.28 1.77
CA GLY A 215 13.01 -24.58 1.29
C GLY A 215 13.29 -24.11 -0.14
N SER A 216 12.39 -24.30 -1.12
CA SER A 216 12.90 -24.20 -2.52
C SER A 216 12.03 -23.63 -3.63
N ASN A 217 10.73 -23.32 -3.45
CA ASN A 217 9.86 -22.98 -4.60
C ASN A 217 9.08 -21.66 -4.52
N SER A 218 9.43 -20.72 -3.63
CA SER A 218 8.93 -19.33 -3.73
C SER A 218 9.99 -18.45 -4.37
N ASP A 219 9.62 -17.70 -5.41
CA ASP A 219 10.48 -16.69 -6.01
C ASP A 219 11.03 -15.76 -4.92
N SER A 220 12.36 -15.72 -4.76
CA SER A 220 13.05 -14.92 -3.74
C SER A 220 12.80 -13.41 -3.92
N SER A 221 12.23 -12.99 -5.06
CA SER A 221 11.75 -11.64 -5.31
C SER A 221 10.48 -11.26 -4.53
N LEU A 222 9.72 -12.26 -4.05
CA LEU A 222 8.46 -12.08 -3.31
C LEU A 222 8.66 -12.08 -1.79
N CYS A 223 9.85 -12.41 -1.30
CA CYS A 223 10.16 -12.46 0.13
C CYS A 223 11.17 -11.39 0.52
N GLU A 224 10.92 -10.74 1.65
CA GLU A 224 11.87 -9.90 2.36
C GLU A 224 12.46 -10.70 3.53
N PRO A 225 13.75 -11.11 3.46
CA PRO A 225 14.38 -11.93 4.50
C PRO A 225 14.82 -11.06 5.68
N TRP A 226 13.90 -10.79 6.61
CA TRP A 226 14.16 -10.01 7.81
C TRP A 226 14.92 -10.85 8.85
N LYS A 227 15.88 -10.22 9.53
CA LYS A 227 16.62 -10.80 10.65
C LYS A 227 16.38 -9.98 11.90
N CYS A 228 15.72 -10.58 12.89
CA CYS A 228 15.44 -9.92 14.16
C CYS A 228 16.40 -10.39 15.25
N TYR A 229 16.91 -9.44 16.03
CA TYR A 229 17.93 -9.62 17.06
C TYR A 229 17.40 -9.09 18.40
N GLU A 230 17.74 -9.75 19.50
CA GLU A 230 17.33 -9.31 20.84
C GLU A 230 18.08 -8.03 21.25
N GLU A 231 17.55 -7.28 22.23
CA GLU A 231 18.18 -6.05 22.72
C GLU A 231 19.63 -6.26 23.18
N LYS A 232 19.92 -7.42 23.78
CA LYS A 232 21.27 -7.79 24.24
C LYS A 232 22.29 -7.92 23.09
N ASP A 233 21.84 -8.09 21.86
CA ASP A 233 22.67 -8.32 20.68
C ASP A 233 23.05 -7.02 19.96
N ILE A 234 22.57 -5.88 20.45
CA ILE A 234 22.77 -4.57 19.83
C ILE A 234 23.98 -3.88 20.47
N LYS A 235 24.81 -3.22 19.66
CA LYS A 235 25.89 -2.32 20.10
C LYS A 235 25.46 -0.89 19.85
N ASN A 236 25.52 -0.05 20.90
CA ASN A 236 25.51 1.39 20.74
C ASN A 236 26.88 1.80 20.18
N ASP A 237 26.93 2.38 18.99
CA ASP A 237 28.20 2.75 18.33
C ASP A 237 28.74 4.12 18.79
N GLY A 238 28.37 4.56 20.00
CA GLY A 238 28.94 5.74 20.64
C GLY A 238 28.46 7.07 20.07
N GLN A 239 27.23 7.15 19.55
CA GLN A 239 26.57 8.44 19.34
C GLN A 239 25.62 8.68 20.51
N ASP A 240 25.75 9.87 21.13
CA ASP A 240 24.75 10.49 21.99
C ASP A 240 23.49 10.78 21.17
N ASP A 241 22.83 9.73 20.71
CA ASP A 241 21.45 9.81 20.30
C ASP A 241 20.65 9.49 21.57
N GLU A 242 20.22 10.53 22.30
CA GLU A 242 19.34 10.37 23.48
C GLU A 242 18.08 9.56 23.14
N ASP A 243 17.73 9.44 21.85
CA ASP A 243 16.65 8.59 21.35
C ASP A 243 17.04 7.10 21.28
N TYR A 244 18.32 6.71 21.23
CA TYR A 244 18.77 5.31 21.17
C TYR A 244 18.31 4.50 22.39
N GLU A 245 18.58 5.00 23.60
CA GLU A 245 18.20 4.30 24.84
C GLU A 245 16.68 4.31 25.06
N LYS A 246 15.98 5.34 24.57
CA LYS A 246 14.52 5.47 24.70
C LYS A 246 13.76 4.60 23.69
N GLU A 247 14.27 4.43 22.47
CA GLU A 247 13.56 3.74 21.39
C GLU A 247 13.84 2.23 21.35
N VAL A 248 15.06 1.78 21.68
CA VAL A 248 15.42 0.36 21.58
C VAL A 248 15.07 -0.42 22.86
N LYS A 249 15.24 0.20 24.03
CA LYS A 249 14.98 -0.45 25.32
C LYS A 249 13.49 -0.73 25.49
N GLY A 250 13.13 -1.99 25.76
CA GLY A 250 11.74 -2.43 25.86
C GLY A 250 10.99 -2.51 24.52
N SER A 251 11.69 -2.36 23.39
CA SER A 251 11.09 -2.51 22.05
C SER A 251 11.14 -3.94 21.52
N GLY A 252 11.80 -4.84 22.26
CA GLY A 252 11.97 -6.25 21.92
C GLY A 252 13.10 -6.51 20.92
N GLY A 253 13.98 -5.54 20.71
CA GLY A 253 15.15 -5.66 19.84
C GLY A 253 14.98 -4.96 18.50
N ILE A 254 15.76 -5.36 17.49
CA ILE A 254 15.72 -4.75 16.15
C ILE A 254 15.64 -5.78 15.04
N CYS A 255 14.94 -5.44 13.97
CA CYS A 255 14.86 -6.23 12.75
C CYS A 255 15.57 -5.51 11.60
N ILE A 256 16.38 -6.26 10.86
CA ILE A 256 17.22 -5.77 9.78
C ILE A 256 16.86 -6.46 8.48
N LEU A 257 16.70 -5.68 7.42
CA LEU A 257 16.52 -6.14 6.05
C LEU A 257 17.67 -5.61 5.17
N LYS A 258 18.43 -6.51 4.56
CA LYS A 258 19.44 -6.10 3.56
C LYS A 258 18.77 -5.45 2.35
N ASN A 259 19.31 -4.31 1.92
CA ASN A 259 18.77 -3.63 0.76
C ASN A 259 19.41 -4.16 -0.53
N LYS A 260 18.65 -4.98 -1.27
CA LYS A 260 19.10 -5.53 -2.56
C LYS A 260 19.46 -4.44 -3.59
N LYS A 261 18.90 -3.22 -3.48
CA LYS A 261 19.19 -2.11 -4.40
C LYS A 261 20.57 -1.50 -4.18
N HIS A 262 21.10 -1.54 -2.96
CA HIS A 262 22.43 -1.05 -2.65
C HIS A 262 23.52 -1.83 -3.40
N GLU A 263 23.27 -3.11 -3.69
CA GLU A 263 24.15 -3.98 -4.47
C GLU A 263 23.89 -3.90 -5.99
N SER A 264 22.93 -3.10 -6.43
CA SER A 264 22.60 -2.96 -7.85
C SER A 264 23.48 -1.95 -8.58
N GLU A 265 23.74 -2.18 -9.86
CA GLU A 265 24.48 -1.26 -10.74
C GLU A 265 23.83 0.13 -10.86
N LYS A 266 22.56 0.27 -10.46
CA LYS A 266 21.77 1.51 -10.50
C LYS A 266 21.54 2.12 -9.11
N LYS A 267 22.45 1.92 -8.17
CA LYS A 267 22.37 2.56 -6.84
C LYS A 267 22.41 4.09 -6.97
N THR A 268 21.53 4.77 -6.26
CA THR A 268 21.67 6.21 -6.01
C THR A 268 22.70 6.41 -4.87
N PRO A 269 23.40 7.55 -4.80
CA PRO A 269 24.41 7.82 -3.76
C PRO A 269 23.88 7.66 -2.32
N ASP A 270 22.57 7.82 -2.13
CA ASP A 270 21.91 7.90 -0.82
C ASP A 270 21.10 6.66 -0.44
N GLU A 271 21.21 5.57 -1.22
CA GLU A 271 20.47 4.34 -0.94
C GLU A 271 21.14 3.60 0.25
N PRO A 272 20.43 3.32 1.36
CA PRO A 272 21.04 2.67 2.52
C PRO A 272 21.37 1.20 2.22
N ALA A 273 22.46 0.69 2.81
CA ALA A 273 22.85 -0.72 2.68
C ALA A 273 21.84 -1.70 3.28
N GLU A 274 21.09 -1.26 4.28
CA GLU A 274 20.06 -2.04 4.94
C GLU A 274 18.99 -1.13 5.54
N PHE A 275 17.81 -1.70 5.77
CA PHE A 275 16.73 -1.09 6.51
C PHE A 275 16.66 -1.70 7.91
N GLN A 276 16.35 -0.87 8.90
CA GLN A 276 16.25 -1.22 10.30
C GLN A 276 14.94 -0.70 10.89
N LYS A 277 14.38 -1.50 11.78
CA LYS A 277 13.19 -1.19 12.60
C LYS A 277 13.43 -1.74 14.00
N THR A 278 12.83 -1.16 15.01
CA THR A 278 12.64 -1.91 16.26
C THR A 278 11.74 -3.12 16.01
N PHE A 279 11.81 -4.14 16.87
CA PHE A 279 10.95 -5.31 16.73
C PHE A 279 9.47 -4.92 16.87
N ASN A 280 9.14 -3.99 17.77
CA ASN A 280 7.81 -3.41 17.89
C ASN A 280 7.32 -2.78 16.58
N GLU A 281 8.15 -1.95 15.93
CA GLU A 281 7.80 -1.38 14.62
C GLU A 281 7.65 -2.44 13.53
N PHE A 282 8.52 -3.46 13.53
CA PHE A 282 8.42 -4.60 12.62
C PHE A 282 7.14 -5.43 12.87
N PHE A 283 6.67 -5.53 14.11
CA PHE A 283 5.43 -6.19 14.43
C PHE A 283 4.24 -5.47 13.77
N TYR A 284 4.13 -4.15 13.96
CA TYR A 284 3.05 -3.37 13.34
C TYR A 284 3.17 -3.27 11.82
N PHE A 285 4.39 -3.24 11.28
CA PHE A 285 4.66 -3.38 9.85
C PHE A 285 4.00 -4.62 9.26
N TRP A 286 4.22 -5.76 9.92
CA TRP A 286 3.72 -7.04 9.46
C TRP A 286 2.19 -7.07 9.55
N ILE A 287 1.62 -6.59 10.66
CA ILE A 287 0.17 -6.48 10.85
C ILE A 287 -0.48 -5.61 9.77
N GLY A 288 0.04 -4.39 9.54
CA GLY A 288 -0.49 -3.48 8.51
C GLY A 288 -0.49 -4.11 7.12
N ARG A 289 0.59 -4.81 6.75
CA ARG A 289 0.66 -5.54 5.47
C ARG A 289 -0.30 -6.73 5.42
N PHE A 290 -0.38 -7.53 6.48
CA PHE A 290 -1.32 -8.65 6.58
C PHE A 290 -2.76 -8.20 6.38
N LEU A 291 -3.17 -7.10 7.02
CA LEU A 291 -4.51 -6.54 6.90
C LEU A 291 -4.79 -6.04 5.48
N ASN A 292 -3.83 -5.33 4.88
CA ASN A 292 -3.95 -4.84 3.51
C ASN A 292 -4.06 -5.98 2.48
N ASP A 293 -3.23 -7.02 2.61
CA ASP A 293 -3.31 -8.21 1.75
C ASP A 293 -4.64 -8.96 1.94
N SER A 294 -5.13 -9.02 3.18
CA SER A 294 -6.43 -9.61 3.52
C SER A 294 -7.59 -8.90 2.82
N MET A 295 -7.55 -7.57 2.72
CA MET A 295 -8.57 -6.81 1.98
C MET A 295 -8.58 -7.15 0.48
N TYR A 296 -7.40 -7.29 -0.13
CA TYR A 296 -7.29 -7.74 -1.51
C TYR A 296 -7.88 -9.15 -1.68
N TRP A 297 -7.52 -10.08 -0.79
CA TRP A 297 -8.04 -11.44 -0.80
C TRP A 297 -9.55 -11.50 -0.59
N ARG A 298 -10.10 -10.69 0.33
CA ARG A 298 -11.54 -10.54 0.54
C ARG A 298 -12.24 -10.18 -0.77
N GLY A 299 -11.73 -9.20 -1.52
CA GLY A 299 -12.27 -8.84 -2.83
C GLY A 299 -12.24 -9.99 -3.86
N LYS A 300 -11.13 -10.74 -3.92
CA LYS A 300 -10.96 -11.85 -4.87
C LYS A 300 -11.85 -13.05 -4.54
N VAL A 301 -11.82 -13.49 -3.28
CA VAL A 301 -12.51 -14.70 -2.82
C VAL A 301 -14.01 -14.44 -2.65
N ASN A 302 -14.44 -13.22 -2.30
CA ASN A 302 -15.87 -12.87 -2.26
C ASN A 302 -16.57 -13.09 -3.59
N SER A 303 -15.87 -12.92 -4.72
CA SER A 303 -16.42 -13.22 -6.04
C SER A 303 -16.82 -14.70 -6.22
N CYS A 304 -16.23 -15.60 -5.44
CA CYS A 304 -16.55 -17.02 -5.39
C CYS A 304 -17.63 -17.34 -4.34
N ILE A 305 -17.66 -16.62 -3.21
CA ILE A 305 -18.62 -16.84 -2.11
C ILE A 305 -20.01 -16.28 -2.46
N ASN A 306 -20.10 -15.04 -2.95
CA ASN A 306 -21.37 -14.29 -3.01
C ASN A 306 -22.10 -14.38 -4.36
N ASN A 307 -21.57 -15.10 -5.34
CA ASN A 307 -22.14 -15.10 -6.69
C ASN A 307 -23.24 -16.16 -6.86
N ARG A 308 -24.48 -15.81 -6.48
CA ARG A 308 -25.68 -16.66 -6.61
C ARG A 308 -25.92 -17.22 -8.03
N LYS A 309 -25.37 -16.58 -9.08
CA LYS A 309 -25.56 -16.97 -10.49
C LYS A 309 -24.48 -17.92 -11.04
N ARG A 310 -23.43 -18.24 -10.28
CA ARG A 310 -22.40 -19.19 -10.75
C ARG A 310 -22.90 -20.63 -10.57
N LYS A 311 -23.03 -21.37 -11.68
CA LYS A 311 -23.18 -22.83 -11.64
C LYS A 311 -22.01 -23.39 -10.82
N LYS A 312 -22.32 -24.28 -9.86
CA LYS A 312 -21.34 -24.96 -9.00
C LYS A 312 -20.19 -25.48 -9.87
N CYS A 313 -18.95 -25.17 -9.48
CA CYS A 313 -17.70 -25.59 -10.12
C CYS A 313 -17.30 -24.82 -11.41
N GLN A 314 -16.69 -23.64 -11.25
CA GLN A 314 -15.74 -23.12 -12.24
C GLN A 314 -14.32 -23.29 -11.69
N ASN A 315 -13.43 -23.92 -12.47
CA ASN A 315 -12.01 -24.19 -12.13
C ASN A 315 -11.25 -22.95 -11.62
N ASN A 316 -11.73 -21.75 -11.91
CA ASN A 316 -11.12 -20.51 -11.45
C ASN A 316 -11.28 -20.29 -9.93
N CYS A 317 -12.41 -20.69 -9.32
CA CYS A 317 -12.60 -20.53 -7.87
C CYS A 317 -11.75 -21.51 -7.06
N GLU A 318 -11.60 -22.75 -7.52
CA GLU A 318 -10.69 -23.72 -6.90
C GLU A 318 -9.24 -23.21 -6.91
N LYS A 319 -8.77 -22.68 -8.05
CA LYS A 319 -7.44 -22.06 -8.16
C LYS A 319 -7.26 -20.87 -7.21
N LEU A 320 -8.26 -19.98 -7.13
CA LEU A 320 -8.23 -18.81 -6.26
C LEU A 320 -8.24 -19.20 -4.78
N CYS A 321 -9.14 -20.08 -4.35
CA CYS A 321 -9.21 -20.58 -2.98
C CYS A 321 -7.94 -21.35 -2.60
N GLY A 322 -7.42 -22.19 -3.50
CA GLY A 322 -6.18 -22.91 -3.30
C GLY A 322 -4.98 -21.98 -3.18
N CYS A 323 -4.93 -20.88 -3.94
CA CYS A 323 -3.90 -19.86 -3.76
C CYS A 323 -4.05 -19.11 -2.43
N PHE A 324 -5.27 -18.73 -2.06
CA PHE A 324 -5.55 -18.08 -0.78
C PHE A 324 -5.12 -18.96 0.40
N GLN A 325 -5.42 -20.26 0.36
CA GLN A 325 -4.98 -21.21 1.39
C GLN A 325 -3.45 -21.29 1.50
N ARG A 326 -2.72 -21.27 0.38
CA ARG A 326 -1.24 -21.20 0.40
C ARG A 326 -0.74 -19.90 1.01
N TRP A 327 -1.37 -18.78 0.69
CA TRP A 327 -1.05 -17.48 1.29
C TRP A 327 -1.27 -17.52 2.82
N ILE A 328 -2.39 -18.05 3.30
CA ILE A 328 -2.65 -18.24 4.74
C ILE A 328 -1.57 -19.10 5.39
N GLY A 329 -1.21 -20.24 4.77
CA GLY A 329 -0.13 -21.09 5.28
C GLY A 329 1.20 -20.36 5.42
N LYS A 330 1.55 -19.47 4.48
CA LYS A 330 2.74 -18.60 4.59
C LYS A 330 2.61 -17.62 5.76
N LYS A 331 1.46 -16.96 5.90
CA LYS A 331 1.23 -16.01 7.00
C LYS A 331 1.24 -16.69 8.37
N GLN A 332 0.77 -17.94 8.49
CA GLN A 332 0.91 -18.73 9.71
C GLN A 332 2.38 -19.00 10.07
N THR A 333 3.22 -19.35 9.09
CA THR A 333 4.65 -19.56 9.31
C THR A 333 5.37 -18.28 9.71
N GLU A 334 5.10 -17.16 9.02
CA GLU A 334 5.62 -15.83 9.37
C GLU A 334 5.22 -15.46 10.81
N TRP A 335 3.93 -15.59 11.13
CA TRP A 335 3.39 -15.29 12.46
C TRP A 335 4.04 -16.15 13.55
N GLY A 336 4.20 -17.45 13.32
CA GLY A 336 4.87 -18.34 14.28
C GLY A 336 6.28 -17.88 14.64
N LYS A 337 7.04 -17.36 13.67
CA LYS A 337 8.38 -16.80 13.90
C LYS A 337 8.35 -15.45 14.61
N ILE A 338 7.34 -14.63 14.33
CA ILE A 338 7.11 -13.37 15.06
C ILE A 338 6.81 -13.66 16.53
N ILE A 339 5.93 -14.62 16.83
CA ILE A 339 5.61 -15.03 18.20
C ILE A 339 6.83 -15.63 18.90
N GLU A 340 7.61 -16.46 18.20
CA GLU A 340 8.86 -16.99 18.74
C GLU A 340 9.81 -15.87 19.16
N HIS A 341 9.95 -14.81 18.36
CA HIS A 341 10.79 -13.66 18.71
C HIS A 341 10.17 -12.80 19.82
N PHE A 342 8.86 -12.56 19.77
CA PHE A 342 8.11 -11.83 20.80
C PHE A 342 8.31 -12.49 22.18
N GLY A 343 8.30 -13.83 22.24
CA GLY A 343 8.57 -14.64 23.43
C GLY A 343 9.96 -14.46 24.05
N LYS A 344 10.91 -13.82 23.33
CA LYS A 344 12.29 -13.57 23.83
C LYS A 344 12.40 -12.25 24.60
N GLN A 345 11.35 -11.43 24.61
CA GLN A 345 11.30 -10.17 25.36
C GLN A 345 11.39 -10.42 26.88
N LYS A 346 12.12 -9.58 27.59
CA LYS A 346 12.39 -9.74 29.03
C LYS A 346 11.63 -8.74 29.90
N ASP A 347 11.37 -7.54 29.39
CA ASP A 347 10.76 -6.45 30.13
C ASP A 347 9.22 -6.54 30.05
N ILE A 348 8.65 -7.61 30.61
CA ILE A 348 7.20 -7.78 30.68
C ILE A 348 6.65 -7.16 31.96
N PRO A 349 5.54 -6.40 31.88
CA PRO A 349 4.84 -5.89 33.06
C PRO A 349 4.57 -6.99 34.08
N GLY A 350 4.78 -6.69 35.37
CA GLY A 350 4.62 -7.68 36.43
C GLY A 350 3.25 -8.34 36.43
N GLY A 351 3.24 -9.68 36.45
CA GLY A 351 2.01 -10.50 36.47
C GLY A 351 1.44 -10.82 35.09
N TRP A 352 2.05 -10.32 34.01
CA TRP A 352 1.62 -10.63 32.63
C TRP A 352 2.52 -11.70 32.01
N THR A 353 1.93 -12.53 31.16
CA THR A 353 2.66 -13.42 30.25
C THR A 353 2.94 -12.69 28.93
N HIS A 354 3.85 -13.24 28.11
CA HIS A 354 4.02 -12.78 26.72
C HIS A 354 2.71 -12.85 25.92
N TYR A 355 1.83 -13.80 26.25
CA TYR A 355 0.54 -13.94 25.60
C TYR A 355 -0.40 -12.79 25.98
N ASP A 356 -0.50 -12.45 27.26
CA ASP A 356 -1.34 -11.34 27.74
C ASP A 356 -0.88 -10.00 27.13
N LEU A 357 0.44 -9.78 27.09
CA LEU A 357 1.02 -8.59 26.47
C LEU A 357 0.73 -8.54 24.97
N LEU A 358 0.89 -9.66 24.27
CA LEU A 358 0.60 -9.75 22.84
C LEU A 358 -0.88 -9.45 22.55
N GLU A 359 -1.81 -10.04 23.29
CA GLU A 359 -3.25 -9.80 23.15
C GLU A 359 -3.58 -8.33 23.37
N TYR A 360 -3.02 -7.73 24.42
CA TYR A 360 -3.18 -6.32 24.72
C TYR A 360 -2.62 -5.41 23.63
N VAL A 361 -1.41 -5.67 23.14
CA VAL A 361 -0.74 -4.83 22.12
C VAL A 361 -1.42 -4.97 20.76
N LEU A 362 -1.92 -6.15 20.42
CA LEU A 362 -2.66 -6.37 19.18
C LEU A 362 -3.91 -5.50 19.10
N LYS A 363 -4.61 -5.25 20.23
CA LYS A 363 -5.85 -4.47 20.27
C LYS A 363 -6.77 -4.81 19.09
N LEU A 364 -7.06 -6.10 18.90
CA LEU A 364 -7.71 -6.63 17.70
C LEU A 364 -8.99 -5.87 17.32
N ASP A 365 -9.77 -5.45 18.31
CA ASP A 365 -10.99 -4.67 18.09
C ASP A 365 -10.72 -3.32 17.42
N GLU A 366 -9.68 -2.59 17.84
CA GLU A 366 -9.28 -1.32 17.21
C GLU A 366 -8.75 -1.55 15.79
N LEU A 367 -7.94 -2.61 15.59
CA LEU A 367 -7.43 -2.97 14.26
C LEU A 367 -8.55 -3.30 13.27
N PHE A 368 -9.53 -4.11 13.69
CA PHE A 368 -10.62 -4.53 12.83
C PHE A 368 -11.70 -3.47 12.62
N GLN A 369 -11.90 -2.56 13.57
CA GLN A 369 -12.79 -1.40 13.35
C GLN A 369 -12.36 -0.58 12.12
N ASN A 370 -11.05 -0.42 11.88
CA ASN A 370 -10.52 0.30 10.73
C ASN A 370 -10.72 -0.44 9.38
N ILE A 371 -11.13 -1.71 9.39
CA ILE A 371 -11.31 -2.55 8.19
C ILE A 371 -12.78 -2.94 7.97
N LYS A 372 -13.68 -2.59 8.91
CA LYS A 372 -15.13 -2.74 8.76
C LYS A 372 -15.65 -1.72 7.73
N SER A 373 -15.38 -1.99 6.45
CA SER A 373 -16.09 -1.42 5.32
C SER A 373 -16.53 -2.50 4.34
#